data_AF-A0A1I7U645-F1
#
_entry.id   AF-A0A1I7U645-F1
#
_cell.length_a   1.000
_cell.length_b   1.000
_cell.length_c   1.000
_cell.angle_alpha   90.00
_cell.angle_beta   90.00
_cell.angle_gamma   90.00
#
_symmetry.space_group_name_H-M   'P 1'
#
loop_
_entity.id
_entity.type
_entity.pdbx_description
1 polymer ?
#
loop_
_entity_poly.entity_id
_entity_poly.type
_entity_poly.pdbx_seq_one_letter_code
_entity_poly.pdbx_strand_id
1 'polypeptide(L)'
;MDFLNDFDPSDDENEFINKQKTQNYPPFSPNLHEKFWFRDVSKENQPATAINEIDLFRVGDLFDAGNFEEAENILTELSENTKNNRTHEIMLIDSLLQCSIQKENISSTEASTCQQLLSDYESLLVDFGDQIQFLRTKAPLLSKFPPSEQLKNEFKSTVALLCQLCGSFENWQLFENGSQFLNDSEIYGLKMKMKKVLHYEIEHSKGFVKEKLERKLKKIEEEEKVLEEKLKKEQIELILSSLNIHREIAFPESATSAEFRAHDSRSKSKLIPKSDQSTAVSDFFKRFPFFSS
;
A
#
# COMPACT_ATOMS: atom_id res chain seq x y z
N MET A 1 -1.79 32.58 -45.12
CA MET A 1 -1.65 32.18 -43.72
C MET A 1 -1.58 33.47 -42.93
N ASP A 2 -2.56 33.70 -42.07
CA ASP A 2 -2.55 34.59 -40.89
C ASP A 2 -3.97 34.50 -40.33
N PHE A 3 -4.13 33.81 -39.20
CA PHE A 3 -5.44 33.47 -38.61
C PHE A 3 -5.58 34.01 -37.17
N LEU A 4 -4.97 35.17 -36.92
CA LEU A 4 -5.07 35.91 -35.66
C LEU A 4 -5.22 37.40 -35.96
N ASN A 5 -6.36 37.81 -36.50
CA ASN A 5 -6.81 39.20 -36.55
C ASN A 5 -8.26 39.24 -37.01
N ASP A 6 -9.20 38.87 -36.14
CA ASP A 6 -10.59 39.36 -36.18
C ASP A 6 -11.31 38.90 -34.92
N PHE A 7 -11.20 39.69 -33.86
CA PHE A 7 -12.28 39.80 -32.90
C PHE A 7 -12.29 41.22 -32.33
N ASP A 8 -13.05 42.08 -33.01
CA ASP A 8 -13.39 43.44 -32.62
C ASP A 8 -14.60 43.40 -31.66
N PRO A 9 -14.51 43.96 -30.44
CA PRO A 9 -15.64 44.03 -29.53
C PRO A 9 -16.30 45.42 -29.63
N SER A 10 -17.37 45.54 -30.41
CA SER A 10 -18.37 46.61 -30.23
C SER A 10 -19.73 46.10 -30.72
N ASP A 11 -20.63 45.88 -29.77
CA ASP A 11 -21.81 46.70 -29.47
C ASP A 11 -23.00 46.30 -30.34
N ASP A 12 -23.95 45.60 -29.71
CA ASP A 12 -25.38 45.88 -29.88
C ASP A 12 -26.14 45.13 -28.76
N GLU A 13 -26.23 45.80 -27.61
CA GLU A 13 -27.33 45.57 -26.70
C GLU A 13 -28.64 45.98 -27.40
N ASN A 14 -29.59 45.03 -27.42
CA ASN A 14 -31.04 45.18 -27.58
C ASN A 14 -31.66 44.60 -28.86
N GLU A 15 -31.75 43.27 -28.93
CA GLU A 15 -33.02 42.62 -29.28
C GLU A 15 -33.29 41.44 -28.33
N PHE A 16 -33.85 41.76 -27.16
CA PHE A 16 -34.73 40.81 -26.48
C PHE A 16 -35.88 40.49 -27.46
N ILE A 17 -36.09 39.20 -27.77
CA ILE A 17 -37.40 38.52 -27.67
C ILE A 17 -37.27 37.09 -28.22
N ASN A 18 -37.50 36.13 -27.32
CA ASN A 18 -37.98 34.76 -27.58
C ASN A 18 -37.11 33.81 -28.41
N LYS A 19 -36.24 33.07 -27.71
CA LYS A 19 -36.31 31.59 -27.60
C LYS A 19 -35.18 31.08 -26.69
N GLN A 20 -35.31 31.30 -25.39
CA GLN A 20 -34.69 30.37 -24.44
C GLN A 20 -35.43 29.03 -24.58
N LYS A 21 -34.96 28.17 -25.49
CA LYS A 21 -35.08 26.74 -25.24
C LYS A 21 -34.08 26.43 -24.13
N THR A 22 -34.50 26.64 -22.89
CA THR A 22 -33.93 25.89 -21.79
C THR A 22 -34.11 24.43 -22.18
N GLN A 23 -33.03 23.78 -22.61
CA GLN A 23 -32.94 22.35 -22.51
C GLN A 23 -33.10 22.07 -21.03
N ASN A 24 -34.33 21.76 -20.63
CA ASN A 24 -34.61 21.07 -19.38
C ASN A 24 -33.96 19.70 -19.54
N TYR A 25 -32.65 19.66 -19.32
CA TYR A 25 -32.04 18.44 -18.86
C TYR A 25 -32.81 18.07 -17.60
N PRO A 26 -33.40 16.86 -17.52
CA PRO A 26 -33.91 16.40 -16.24
C PRO A 26 -32.78 16.59 -15.23
N PRO A 27 -33.08 17.06 -14.00
CA PRO A 27 -32.05 17.20 -12.98
C PRO A 27 -31.27 15.89 -12.92
N PHE A 28 -29.94 15.98 -13.03
CA PHE A 28 -29.08 14.83 -12.78
C PHE A 28 -29.25 14.48 -11.30
N SER A 29 -30.25 13.65 -11.03
CA SER A 29 -30.35 12.87 -9.82
C SER A 29 -29.40 11.71 -10.05
N PRO A 30 -28.27 11.60 -9.33
CA PRO A 30 -27.61 10.32 -9.25
C PRO A 30 -28.66 9.40 -8.65
N ASN A 31 -29.25 8.53 -9.47
CA ASN A 31 -29.93 7.33 -9.00
C ASN A 31 -28.82 6.43 -8.44
N LEU A 32 -28.26 6.85 -7.30
CA LEU A 32 -27.56 5.99 -6.36
C LEU A 32 -28.66 5.09 -5.84
N HIS A 33 -28.90 3.98 -6.53
CA HIS A 33 -29.65 2.84 -6.00
C HIS A 33 -29.30 2.71 -4.53
N GLU A 34 -30.35 2.59 -3.70
CA GLU A 34 -30.32 2.64 -2.23
C GLU A 34 -28.96 2.23 -1.68
N LYS A 35 -28.34 3.09 -0.85
CA LYS A 35 -27.14 2.73 -0.11
C LYS A 35 -27.41 1.33 0.47
N PHE A 36 -26.58 0.35 0.11
CA PHE A 36 -26.74 -1.07 0.47
C PHE A 36 -27.74 -1.91 -0.35
N TRP A 37 -28.06 -1.54 -1.60
CA TRP A 37 -28.93 -2.32 -2.50
C TRP A 37 -28.56 -3.81 -2.57
N PHE A 38 -27.26 -4.13 -2.50
CA PHE A 38 -26.72 -5.49 -2.56
C PHE A 38 -27.05 -6.36 -1.33
N ARG A 39 -27.48 -5.80 -0.19
CA ARG A 39 -27.75 -6.58 1.03
C ARG A 39 -28.94 -7.52 0.83
N ASP A 40 -30.06 -6.99 0.36
CA ASP A 40 -31.33 -7.71 0.30
C ASP A 40 -31.72 -8.18 -1.11
N VAL A 41 -30.86 -7.96 -2.10
CA VAL A 41 -31.12 -8.41 -3.48
C VAL A 41 -31.15 -9.93 -3.55
N SER A 42 -32.23 -10.43 -4.14
CA SER A 42 -32.36 -11.84 -4.51
C SER A 42 -31.37 -12.19 -5.62
N LYS A 43 -30.63 -13.29 -5.41
CA LYS A 43 -29.78 -13.92 -6.42
C LYS A 43 -30.59 -14.71 -7.46
N GLU A 44 -31.89 -14.94 -7.20
CA GLU A 44 -32.74 -15.74 -8.10
C GLU A 44 -32.87 -15.06 -9.46
N ASN A 45 -32.67 -15.84 -10.53
CA ASN A 45 -32.73 -15.40 -11.93
C ASN A 45 -31.69 -14.33 -12.33
N GLN A 46 -30.67 -14.09 -11.50
CA GLN A 46 -29.55 -13.21 -11.86
C GLN A 46 -28.49 -13.98 -12.67
N PRO A 47 -27.76 -13.32 -13.60
CA PRO A 47 -26.63 -13.94 -14.26
C PRO A 47 -25.50 -14.18 -13.25
N ALA A 48 -24.70 -15.23 -13.46
CA ALA A 48 -23.61 -15.60 -12.56
C ALA A 48 -22.62 -14.45 -12.26
N THR A 49 -22.35 -13.59 -13.25
CA THR A 49 -21.49 -12.41 -13.06
C THR A 49 -22.09 -11.39 -12.10
N ALA A 50 -23.41 -11.18 -12.14
CA ALA A 50 -24.09 -10.27 -11.22
C ALA A 50 -24.19 -10.85 -9.80
N ILE A 51 -24.37 -12.18 -9.70
CA ILE A 51 -24.33 -12.87 -8.40
C ILE A 51 -22.97 -12.66 -7.73
N ASN A 52 -21.88 -12.89 -8.46
CA ASN A 52 -20.53 -12.70 -7.93
C ASN A 52 -20.27 -11.25 -7.53
N GLU A 53 -20.74 -10.27 -8.32
CA GLU A 53 -20.59 -8.85 -8.00
C GLU A 53 -21.37 -8.48 -6.73
N ILE A 54 -22.61 -8.96 -6.57
CA ILE A 54 -23.41 -8.78 -5.35
C ILE A 54 -22.66 -9.36 -4.14
N ASP A 55 -22.07 -10.54 -4.27
CA ASP A 55 -21.33 -11.19 -3.19
C ASP A 55 -20.05 -10.42 -2.83
N LEU A 56 -19.32 -9.89 -3.82
CA LEU A 56 -18.16 -9.03 -3.55
C LEU A 56 -18.55 -7.72 -2.84
N PHE A 57 -19.69 -7.12 -3.19
CA PHE A 57 -20.20 -5.96 -2.45
C PHE A 57 -20.58 -6.32 -1.00
N ARG A 58 -21.20 -7.48 -0.78
CA ARG A 58 -21.51 -7.98 0.57
C ARG A 58 -20.24 -8.24 1.38
N VAL A 59 -19.21 -8.84 0.77
CA VAL A 59 -17.89 -9.03 1.40
C VAL A 59 -17.32 -7.70 1.88
N GLY A 60 -17.33 -6.66 1.04
CA GLY A 60 -16.85 -5.33 1.42
C GLY A 60 -17.61 -4.75 2.61
N ASP A 61 -18.93 -4.88 2.60
CA ASP A 61 -19.79 -4.40 3.70
C ASP A 61 -19.58 -5.16 5.01
N LEU A 62 -19.43 -6.49 4.94
CA LEU A 62 -19.11 -7.34 6.08
C LEU A 62 -17.72 -7.03 6.64
N PHE A 63 -16.74 -6.83 5.77
CA PHE A 63 -15.38 -6.47 6.16
C PHE A 63 -15.35 -5.13 6.89
N ASP A 64 -16.03 -4.11 6.36
CA ASP A 64 -16.15 -2.79 7.00
C ASP A 64 -16.90 -2.85 8.34
N ALA A 65 -17.84 -3.78 8.48
CA ALA A 65 -18.57 -4.04 9.73
C ALA A 65 -17.77 -4.89 10.75
N GLY A 66 -16.61 -5.43 10.38
CA GLY A 66 -15.80 -6.32 11.22
C GLY A 66 -16.24 -7.78 11.25
N ASN A 67 -17.17 -8.18 10.38
CA ASN A 67 -17.69 -9.56 10.29
C ASN A 67 -16.81 -10.42 9.37
N PHE A 68 -15.54 -10.59 9.75
CA PHE A 68 -14.52 -11.22 8.89
C PHE A 68 -14.80 -12.70 8.58
N GLU A 69 -15.41 -13.45 9.49
CA GLU A 69 -15.74 -14.87 9.27
C GLU A 69 -16.81 -15.04 8.18
N GLU A 70 -17.85 -14.19 8.19
CA GLU A 70 -18.90 -14.24 7.18
C GLU A 70 -18.39 -13.80 5.80
N ALA A 71 -17.51 -12.78 5.77
CA ALA A 71 -16.81 -12.38 4.56
C ALA A 71 -15.93 -13.51 3.99
N GLU A 72 -15.19 -14.22 4.85
CA GLU A 72 -14.34 -15.35 4.49
C GLU A 72 -15.16 -16.52 3.90
N ASN A 73 -16.34 -16.80 4.46
CA ASN A 73 -17.23 -17.85 3.94
C ASN A 73 -17.69 -17.54 2.51
N ILE A 74 -18.12 -16.31 2.23
CA ILE A 74 -18.52 -15.89 0.88
C ILE A 74 -17.33 -15.96 -0.08
N LEU A 75 -16.15 -15.49 0.33
CA LEU A 75 -14.94 -15.53 -0.48
C LEU A 75 -14.50 -16.97 -0.81
N THR A 76 -14.62 -17.87 0.15
CA THR A 76 -14.32 -19.31 -0.03
C THR A 76 -15.28 -19.93 -1.04
N GLU A 77 -16.59 -19.66 -0.91
CA GLU A 77 -17.59 -20.12 -1.87
C GLU A 77 -17.33 -19.59 -3.29
N LEU A 78 -16.96 -18.31 -3.42
CA LEU A 78 -16.61 -17.70 -4.70
C LEU A 78 -15.37 -18.36 -5.32
N SER A 79 -14.35 -18.67 -4.50
CA SER A 79 -13.12 -19.34 -4.94
C SER A 79 -13.39 -20.75 -5.48
N GLU A 80 -14.23 -21.54 -4.79
CA GLU A 80 -14.51 -22.93 -5.17
C GLU A 80 -15.45 -23.05 -6.38
N ASN A 81 -16.40 -22.11 -6.54
CA ASN A 81 -17.49 -22.24 -7.51
C ASN A 81 -17.34 -21.36 -8.75
N THR A 82 -16.35 -20.45 -8.78
CA THR A 82 -16.13 -19.55 -9.92
C THR A 82 -14.88 -19.94 -10.69
N LYS A 83 -14.99 -19.99 -12.02
CA LYS A 83 -13.80 -20.09 -12.88
C LYS A 83 -13.09 -18.73 -12.92
N ASN A 84 -12.05 -18.58 -12.10
CA ASN A 84 -11.29 -17.35 -12.01
C ASN A 84 -10.21 -17.27 -13.09
N ASN A 85 -9.99 -16.06 -13.62
CA ASN A 85 -8.75 -15.75 -14.29
C ASN A 85 -7.69 -15.42 -13.22
N ARG A 86 -6.42 -15.34 -13.62
CA ARG A 86 -5.30 -15.02 -12.73
C ARG A 86 -5.54 -13.78 -11.85
N THR A 87 -6.05 -12.69 -12.42
CA THR A 87 -6.27 -11.44 -11.68
C THR A 87 -7.37 -11.59 -10.64
N HIS A 88 -8.47 -12.26 -10.97
CA HIS A 88 -9.54 -12.56 -10.02
C HIS A 88 -9.05 -13.50 -8.90
N GLU A 89 -8.23 -14.48 -9.25
CA GLU A 89 -7.63 -15.41 -8.28
C GLU A 89 -6.75 -14.67 -7.27
N ILE A 90 -5.88 -13.77 -7.76
CA ILE A 90 -5.07 -12.89 -6.90
C ILE A 90 -5.96 -12.06 -5.98
N MET A 91 -7.02 -11.45 -6.50
CA MET A 91 -7.94 -10.62 -5.70
C MET A 91 -8.66 -11.43 -4.61
N LEU A 92 -9.11 -12.66 -4.92
CA LEU A 92 -9.78 -13.53 -3.97
C LEU A 92 -8.82 -13.99 -2.87
N ILE A 93 -7.62 -14.46 -3.25
CA ILE A 93 -6.60 -14.87 -2.28
C ILE A 93 -6.21 -13.68 -1.39
N ASP A 94 -5.96 -12.51 -1.98
CA ASP A 94 -5.63 -11.30 -1.23
C ASP A 94 -6.75 -10.95 -0.24
N SER A 95 -8.02 -10.98 -0.67
CA SER A 95 -9.18 -10.68 0.19
C SER A 95 -9.33 -11.67 1.35
N LEU A 96 -9.11 -12.97 1.11
CA LEU A 96 -9.10 -13.99 2.16
C LEU A 96 -7.99 -13.73 3.18
N LEU A 97 -6.78 -13.42 2.70
CA LEU A 97 -5.65 -13.07 3.56
C LEU A 97 -5.91 -11.79 4.37
N GLN A 98 -6.55 -10.78 3.78
CA GLN A 98 -6.94 -9.56 4.50
C GLN A 98 -7.91 -9.85 5.64
N CYS A 99 -8.89 -10.75 5.46
CA CYS A 99 -9.78 -11.18 6.55
C CYS A 99 -8.98 -11.76 7.72
N SER A 100 -8.01 -12.63 7.45
CA SER A 100 -7.13 -13.20 8.47
C SER A 100 -6.24 -12.16 9.15
N ILE A 101 -5.75 -11.15 8.42
CA ILE A 101 -4.94 -10.06 8.99
C ILE A 101 -5.73 -9.22 10.00
N GLN A 102 -7.03 -9.02 9.78
CA GLN A 102 -7.87 -8.21 10.69
C GLN A 102 -8.27 -8.94 11.97
N LYS A 103 -8.27 -10.28 11.97
CA LYS A 103 -8.53 -11.07 13.19
C LYS A 103 -7.47 -10.78 14.26
N GLU A 104 -7.86 -10.76 15.54
CA GLU A 104 -6.92 -10.51 16.65
C GLU A 104 -5.88 -11.62 16.78
N ASN A 105 -6.32 -12.88 16.65
CA ASN A 105 -5.47 -14.06 16.73
C ASN A 105 -5.77 -14.99 15.55
N ILE A 106 -4.73 -15.67 15.05
CA ILE A 106 -4.85 -16.68 14.01
C ILE A 106 -4.59 -18.05 14.66
N SER A 107 -5.55 -18.97 14.54
CA SER A 107 -5.40 -20.34 15.02
C SER A 107 -4.32 -21.10 14.22
N SER A 108 -3.79 -22.20 14.75
CA SER A 108 -2.79 -23.01 14.03
C SER A 108 -3.31 -23.51 12.68
N THR A 109 -4.59 -23.87 12.61
CA THR A 109 -5.25 -24.34 11.38
C THR A 109 -5.35 -23.23 10.35
N GLU A 110 -5.80 -22.04 10.76
CA GLU A 110 -5.87 -20.87 9.89
C GLU A 110 -4.48 -20.43 9.42
N ALA A 111 -3.44 -20.55 10.27
CA ALA A 111 -2.07 -20.23 9.88
C ALA A 111 -1.57 -21.14 8.75
N SER A 112 -1.88 -22.44 8.78
CA SER A 112 -1.57 -23.36 7.69
C SER A 112 -2.31 -23.01 6.39
N THR A 113 -3.60 -22.68 6.48
CA THR A 113 -4.38 -22.22 5.32
C THR A 113 -3.79 -20.93 4.73
N CYS A 114 -3.45 -19.97 5.58
CA CYS A 114 -2.82 -18.71 5.19
C CYS A 114 -1.46 -18.93 4.49
N GLN A 115 -0.65 -19.88 4.96
CA GLN A 115 0.62 -20.23 4.32
C GLN A 115 0.41 -20.85 2.93
N GLN A 116 -0.60 -21.69 2.78
CA GLN A 116 -0.97 -22.26 1.49
C GLN A 116 -1.41 -21.16 0.51
N LEU A 117 -2.32 -20.28 0.95
CA LEU A 117 -2.76 -19.11 0.18
C LEU A 117 -1.60 -18.20 -0.24
N LEU A 118 -0.62 -17.95 0.64
CA LEU A 118 0.57 -17.19 0.30
C LEU A 118 1.41 -17.88 -0.78
N SER A 119 1.57 -19.21 -0.71
CA SER A 119 2.28 -19.98 -1.74
C SER A 119 1.57 -19.89 -3.09
N ASP A 120 0.24 -20.04 -3.08
CA ASP A 120 -0.58 -19.96 -4.29
C ASP A 120 -0.53 -18.55 -4.89
N TYR A 121 -0.66 -17.50 -4.08
CA TYR A 121 -0.47 -16.11 -4.52
C TYR A 121 0.93 -15.89 -5.12
N GLU A 122 1.99 -16.35 -4.44
CA GLU A 122 3.35 -16.18 -4.95
C GLU A 122 3.57 -16.85 -6.32
N SER A 123 2.91 -17.99 -6.57
CA SER A 123 2.98 -18.71 -7.85
C SER A 123 2.31 -17.94 -9.00
N LEU A 124 1.39 -17.05 -8.68
CA LEU A 124 0.61 -16.28 -9.65
C LEU A 124 1.31 -14.98 -10.04
N LEU A 125 2.35 -14.51 -9.36
CA LEU A 125 2.99 -13.21 -9.64
C LEU A 125 3.62 -13.16 -11.05
N VAL A 126 3.29 -12.13 -11.85
CA VAL A 126 3.87 -11.96 -13.20
C VAL A 126 4.50 -10.59 -13.39
N ASP A 127 4.05 -9.60 -12.63
CA ASP A 127 4.59 -8.25 -12.71
C ASP A 127 4.99 -7.70 -11.34
N PHE A 128 5.59 -6.52 -11.41
CA PHE A 128 6.10 -5.78 -10.27
C PHE A 128 4.99 -5.29 -9.34
N GLY A 129 3.83 -4.93 -9.89
CA GLY A 129 2.66 -4.50 -9.10
C GLY A 129 2.13 -5.64 -8.24
N ASP A 130 2.03 -6.85 -8.81
CA ASP A 130 1.65 -8.03 -8.06
C ASP A 130 2.62 -8.32 -6.92
N GLN A 131 3.94 -8.23 -7.18
CA GLN A 131 4.96 -8.48 -6.16
C GLN A 131 4.86 -7.48 -5.01
N ILE A 132 4.61 -6.20 -5.30
CA ILE A 132 4.40 -5.19 -4.26
C ILE A 132 3.16 -5.52 -3.44
N GLN A 133 2.03 -5.83 -4.08
CA GLN A 133 0.78 -6.15 -3.38
C GLN A 133 0.94 -7.40 -2.51
N PHE A 134 1.52 -8.46 -3.07
CA PHE A 134 1.82 -9.69 -2.35
C PHE A 134 2.68 -9.45 -1.10
N LEU A 135 3.78 -8.67 -1.22
CA LEU A 135 4.64 -8.39 -0.07
C LEU A 135 3.95 -7.51 0.98
N ARG A 136 3.08 -6.58 0.55
CA ARG A 136 2.25 -5.75 1.45
C ARG A 136 1.23 -6.57 2.23
N THR A 137 0.72 -7.67 1.67
CA THR A 137 -0.18 -8.59 2.35
C THR A 137 0.57 -9.59 3.21
N LYS A 138 1.69 -10.13 2.70
CA LYS A 138 2.55 -11.08 3.41
C LYS A 138 3.10 -10.51 4.72
N ALA A 139 3.62 -9.27 4.73
CA ALA A 139 4.26 -8.72 5.92
C ALA A 139 3.33 -8.61 7.16
N PRO A 140 2.14 -8.00 7.10
CA PRO A 140 1.17 -8.02 8.21
C PRO A 140 0.78 -9.43 8.63
N LEU A 141 0.58 -10.35 7.68
CA LEU A 141 0.19 -11.72 8.01
C LEU A 141 1.28 -12.46 8.80
N LEU A 142 2.55 -12.33 8.38
CA LEU A 142 3.67 -12.91 9.12
C LEU A 142 3.76 -12.36 10.56
N SER A 143 3.37 -11.10 10.78
CA SER A 143 3.36 -10.53 12.13
C SER A 143 2.28 -11.12 13.06
N LYS A 144 1.26 -11.78 12.50
CA LYS A 144 0.18 -12.45 13.25
C LYS A 144 0.50 -13.88 13.64
N PHE A 145 1.49 -14.50 13.00
CA PHE A 145 1.89 -15.87 13.33
C PHE A 145 2.68 -15.93 14.64
N PRO A 146 2.65 -17.07 15.35
CA PRO A 146 3.44 -17.28 16.56
C PRO A 146 4.94 -16.97 16.35
N PRO A 147 5.57 -16.13 17.19
CA PRO A 147 6.96 -15.71 17.00
C PRO A 147 7.95 -16.88 16.96
N SER A 148 8.83 -16.86 15.96
CA SER A 148 10.01 -17.73 15.86
C SER A 148 11.15 -16.98 15.16
N GLU A 149 12.40 -17.42 15.34
CA GLU A 149 13.53 -16.78 14.64
C GLU A 149 13.43 -16.91 13.11
N GLN A 150 12.89 -18.03 12.61
CA GLN A 150 12.60 -18.19 11.19
C GLN A 150 11.59 -17.15 10.71
N LEU A 151 10.48 -16.97 11.44
CA LEU A 151 9.43 -16.02 11.11
C LEU A 151 9.92 -14.57 11.18
N LYS A 152 10.74 -14.23 12.18
CA LYS A 152 11.40 -12.94 12.30
C LYS A 152 12.25 -12.61 11.07
N ASN A 153 13.08 -13.57 10.63
CA ASN A 153 13.92 -13.40 9.44
C ASN A 153 13.08 -13.28 8.16
N GLU A 154 12.02 -14.07 8.04
CA GLU A 154 11.10 -14.00 6.90
C GLU A 154 10.35 -12.66 6.85
N PHE A 155 9.85 -12.18 7.99
CA PHE A 155 9.20 -10.88 8.12
C PHE A 155 10.16 -9.75 7.72
N LYS A 156 11.35 -9.70 8.35
CA LYS A 156 12.36 -8.67 8.05
C LYS A 156 12.75 -8.68 6.57
N SER A 157 12.95 -9.86 5.98
CA SER A 157 13.28 -10.01 4.55
C SER A 157 12.13 -9.55 3.64
N THR A 158 10.89 -9.87 4.00
CA THR A 158 9.68 -9.47 3.25
C THR A 158 9.56 -7.95 3.20
N VAL A 159 9.67 -7.26 4.34
CA VAL A 159 9.56 -5.79 4.40
C VAL A 159 10.79 -5.12 3.77
N ALA A 160 11.98 -5.69 3.94
CA ALA A 160 13.20 -5.21 3.27
C ALA A 160 13.08 -5.26 1.74
N LEU A 161 12.61 -6.38 1.19
CA LEU A 161 12.37 -6.54 -0.24
C LEU A 161 11.33 -5.54 -0.74
N LEU A 162 10.24 -5.35 0.00
CA LEU A 162 9.21 -4.35 -0.32
C LEU A 162 9.77 -2.92 -0.33
N CYS A 163 10.56 -2.55 0.67
CA CYS A 163 11.19 -1.22 0.73
C CYS A 163 12.25 -1.02 -0.36
N GLN A 164 12.91 -2.10 -0.80
CA GLN A 164 13.84 -2.09 -1.93
C GLN A 164 13.10 -1.88 -3.27
N LEU A 165 11.92 -2.47 -3.43
CA LEU A 165 11.05 -2.28 -4.60
C LEU A 165 10.41 -0.89 -4.61
N CYS A 166 9.87 -0.46 -3.48
CA CYS A 166 9.17 0.80 -3.30
C CYS A 166 9.43 1.34 -1.89
N GLY A 167 10.31 2.33 -1.77
CA GLY A 167 10.72 2.90 -0.50
C GLY A 167 9.75 3.92 0.12
N SER A 168 8.44 3.82 -0.14
CA SER A 168 7.44 4.76 0.39
C SER A 168 7.33 4.67 1.91
N PHE A 169 6.90 5.76 2.54
CA PHE A 169 6.69 5.80 3.98
C PHE A 169 5.80 4.66 4.48
N GLU A 170 4.71 4.36 3.77
CA GLU A 170 3.76 3.30 4.14
C GLU A 170 4.42 1.91 4.18
N ASN A 171 5.34 1.63 3.26
CA ASN A 171 6.05 0.35 3.22
C ASN A 171 7.05 0.23 4.37
N TRP A 172 7.75 1.32 4.71
CA TRP A 172 8.57 1.37 5.92
C TRP A 172 7.72 1.18 7.18
N GLN A 173 6.49 1.69 7.19
CA GLN A 173 5.53 1.55 8.31
C GLN A 173 5.19 0.10 8.63
N LEU A 174 5.27 -0.81 7.66
CA LEU A 174 4.98 -2.22 7.90
C LEU A 174 5.93 -2.90 8.88
N PHE A 175 7.15 -2.38 9.09
CA PHE A 175 8.03 -2.88 10.15
C PHE A 175 7.40 -2.74 11.56
N GLU A 176 6.52 -1.76 11.78
CA GLU A 176 5.85 -1.53 13.07
C GLU A 176 4.90 -2.69 13.42
N ASN A 177 4.28 -3.31 12.42
CA ASN A 177 3.38 -4.46 12.61
C ASN A 177 4.12 -5.64 13.26
N GLY A 178 5.41 -5.82 12.91
CA GLY A 178 6.30 -6.80 13.50
C GLY A 178 7.24 -6.22 14.54
N SER A 179 6.82 -5.21 15.31
CA SER A 179 7.66 -4.58 16.36
C SER A 179 8.22 -5.59 17.37
N GLN A 180 7.51 -6.69 17.65
CA GLN A 180 8.00 -7.81 18.46
C GLN A 180 9.26 -8.50 17.91
N PHE A 181 9.56 -8.32 16.61
CA PHE A 181 10.74 -8.86 15.94
C PHE A 181 11.92 -7.89 15.94
N LEU A 182 11.75 -6.69 16.52
CA LEU A 182 12.71 -5.61 16.53
C LEU A 182 13.13 -5.27 17.97
N ASN A 183 14.42 -4.94 18.16
CA ASN A 183 14.89 -4.37 19.42
C ASN A 183 14.80 -2.83 19.41
N ASP A 184 14.95 -2.17 20.56
CA ASP A 184 14.83 -0.70 20.69
C ASP A 184 15.79 0.06 19.75
N SER A 185 16.98 -0.46 19.49
CA SER A 185 17.97 0.13 18.58
C SER A 185 17.51 0.06 17.11
N GLU A 186 16.95 -1.08 16.71
CA GLU A 186 16.34 -1.28 15.39
C GLU A 186 15.14 -0.37 15.18
N ILE A 187 14.27 -0.27 16.19
CA ILE A 187 13.09 0.60 16.15
C ILE A 187 13.53 2.07 16.04
N TYR A 188 14.53 2.50 16.81
CA TYR A 188 15.05 3.87 16.71
C TYR A 188 15.60 4.17 15.30
N GLY A 189 16.43 3.29 14.74
CA GLY A 189 16.92 3.43 13.37
C GLY A 189 15.81 3.48 12.32
N LEU A 190 14.77 2.66 12.50
CA LEU A 190 13.57 2.68 11.68
C LEU A 190 12.84 4.04 11.76
N LYS A 191 12.60 4.57 12.97
CA LYS A 191 11.94 5.88 13.16
C LYS A 191 12.71 7.00 12.49
N MET A 192 14.03 7.00 12.62
CA MET A 192 14.91 7.97 11.96
C MET A 192 14.83 7.87 10.43
N LYS A 193 14.81 6.65 9.88
CA LYS A 193 14.65 6.44 8.44
C LYS A 193 13.27 6.89 7.95
N MET A 194 12.21 6.53 8.66
CA MET A 194 10.83 6.94 8.36
C MET A 194 10.67 8.45 8.37
N LYS A 195 11.21 9.13 9.39
CA LYS A 195 11.24 10.59 9.50
C LYS A 195 11.86 11.23 8.25
N LYS A 196 13.01 10.73 7.79
CA LYS A 196 13.67 11.21 6.57
C LYS A 196 12.81 11.02 5.31
N VAL A 197 12.14 9.87 5.17
CA VAL A 197 11.23 9.61 4.04
C VAL A 197 10.01 10.53 4.10
N LEU A 198 9.45 10.72 5.29
CA LEU A 198 8.25 11.51 5.50
C LEU A 198 8.48 13.00 5.28
N HIS A 199 9.63 13.55 5.70
CA HIS A 199 10.00 14.93 5.36
C HIS A 199 9.99 15.17 3.85
N TYR A 200 10.57 14.24 3.10
CA TYR A 200 10.58 14.30 1.64
C TYR A 200 9.16 14.22 1.06
N GLU A 201 8.31 13.29 1.53
CA GLU A 201 6.91 13.19 1.06
C GLU A 201 6.09 14.45 1.42
N ILE A 202 6.31 15.06 2.59
CA ILE A 202 5.65 16.30 3.02
C ILE A 202 6.03 17.48 2.11
N GLU A 203 7.31 17.60 1.76
CA GLU A 203 7.82 18.67 0.88
C GLU A 203 7.11 18.68 -0.48
N HIS A 204 6.75 17.49 -0.98
CA HIS A 204 6.11 17.30 -2.28
C HIS A 204 4.58 17.17 -2.19
N SER A 205 4.00 17.24 -0.99
CA SER A 205 2.56 17.11 -0.75
C SER A 205 1.88 18.47 -0.59
N LYS A 206 0.56 18.52 -0.87
CA LYS A 206 -0.26 19.73 -0.71
C LYS A 206 -1.60 19.41 -0.02
N GLY A 207 -2.19 20.44 0.59
CA GLY A 207 -3.52 20.36 1.21
C GLY A 207 -3.63 19.30 2.30
N PHE A 208 -4.78 18.61 2.35
CA PHE A 208 -5.10 17.64 3.41
C PHE A 208 -4.08 16.50 3.55
N VAL A 209 -3.44 16.10 2.44
CA VAL A 209 -2.41 15.04 2.44
C VAL A 209 -1.20 15.49 3.25
N LYS A 210 -0.74 16.73 3.00
CA LYS A 210 0.40 17.32 3.74
C LYS A 210 0.12 17.35 5.23
N GLU A 211 -1.05 17.83 5.64
CA GLU A 211 -1.45 17.90 7.06
C GLU A 211 -1.51 16.52 7.73
N LYS A 212 -1.94 15.48 6.99
CA LYS A 212 -1.96 14.10 7.48
C LYS A 212 -0.53 13.57 7.69
N LEU A 213 0.37 13.84 6.74
CA LEU A 213 1.78 13.43 6.84
C LEU A 213 2.51 14.18 7.95
N GLU A 214 2.27 15.49 8.13
CA GLU A 214 2.83 16.28 9.23
C GLU A 214 2.38 15.76 10.60
N ARG A 215 1.14 15.31 10.74
CA ARG A 215 0.66 14.63 11.96
C ARG A 215 1.40 13.33 12.23
N LYS A 216 1.64 12.52 11.19
CA LYS A 216 2.45 11.29 11.31
C LYS A 216 3.89 11.61 11.70
N LEU A 217 4.47 12.69 11.18
CA LEU A 217 5.83 13.13 11.49
C LEU A 217 5.98 13.48 12.97
N LYS A 218 5.06 14.27 13.52
CA LYS A 218 5.07 14.62 14.95
C LYS A 218 5.05 13.38 15.84
N LYS A 219 4.19 12.40 15.53
CA LYS A 219 4.14 11.13 16.27
C LYS A 219 5.49 10.39 16.25
N ILE A 220 6.15 10.34 15.09
CA ILE A 220 7.47 9.70 14.97
C ILE A 220 8.52 10.45 15.79
N GLU A 221 8.51 11.78 15.78
CA GLU A 221 9.44 12.61 16.57
C GLU A 221 9.26 12.43 18.09
N GLU A 222 8.03 12.22 18.54
CA GLU A 222 7.72 11.92 19.94
C GLU A 222 8.24 10.53 20.34
N GLU A 223 7.98 9.51 19.51
CA GLU A 223 8.44 8.14 19.75
C GLU A 223 9.98 8.02 19.67
N GLU A 224 10.61 8.75 18.75
CA GLU A 224 12.06 8.86 18.61
C GLU A 224 12.72 9.35 19.91
N LYS A 225 12.19 10.43 20.51
CA LYS A 225 12.73 10.97 21.77
C LYS A 225 12.64 9.97 22.92
N VAL A 226 11.52 9.25 23.02
CA VAL A 226 11.33 8.23 24.06
C VAL A 226 12.33 7.07 23.89
N LEU A 227 12.66 6.71 22.64
CA LEU A 227 13.66 5.68 22.35
C LEU A 227 15.09 6.18 22.58
N GLU A 228 15.38 7.43 22.24
CA GLU A 228 16.69 8.06 22.44
C GLU A 228 17.11 8.00 23.92
N GLU A 229 16.19 8.23 24.85
CA GLU A 229 16.43 8.14 26.30
C GLU A 229 16.80 6.73 26.79
N LYS A 230 16.43 5.69 26.05
CA LYS A 230 16.70 4.27 26.40
C LYS A 230 18.01 3.75 25.83
N LEU A 231 18.57 4.43 24.83
CA LEU A 231 19.72 3.95 24.07
C LEU A 231 21.02 4.57 24.57
N LYS A 232 22.11 3.83 24.39
CA LYS A 232 23.44 4.38 24.64
C LYS A 232 23.84 5.33 23.52
N LYS A 233 24.62 6.35 23.85
CA LYS A 233 25.09 7.36 22.90
C LYS A 233 25.82 6.74 21.71
N GLU A 234 26.62 5.70 21.93
CA GLU A 234 27.35 5.02 20.87
C GLU A 234 26.41 4.31 19.87
N GLN A 235 25.29 3.77 20.35
CA GLN A 235 24.27 3.16 19.48
C GLN A 235 23.60 4.23 18.62
N ILE A 236 23.26 5.38 19.21
CA ILE A 236 22.67 6.52 18.50
C ILE A 236 23.64 7.05 17.42
N GLU A 237 24.91 7.26 17.76
CA GLU A 237 25.93 7.74 16.82
C GLU A 237 26.16 6.76 15.66
N LEU A 238 26.16 5.45 15.93
CA LEU A 238 26.28 4.41 14.90
C LEU A 238 25.08 4.43 13.94
N ILE A 239 23.86 4.54 14.46
CA ILE A 239 22.64 4.63 13.64
C ILE A 239 22.67 5.90 12.78
N LEU A 240 22.98 7.06 13.38
CA LEU A 240 23.05 8.34 12.67
C LEU A 240 24.08 8.32 11.54
N SER A 241 25.26 7.75 11.79
CA SER A 241 26.30 7.63 10.75
C SER A 241 25.80 6.74 9.61
N SER A 242 25.17 5.59 9.90
CA SER A 242 24.64 4.68 8.88
C SER A 242 23.62 5.31 7.94
N LEU A 243 22.79 6.24 8.43
CA LEU A 243 21.78 6.95 7.65
C LEU A 243 22.38 8.04 6.73
N ASN A 244 23.63 8.45 6.99
CA ASN A 244 24.36 9.50 6.29
C ASN A 244 25.39 8.97 5.28
N ILE A 245 25.87 7.71 5.43
CA ILE A 245 26.87 7.08 4.54
C ILE A 245 26.49 7.16 3.05
N HIS A 246 25.19 7.17 2.73
CA HIS A 246 24.73 7.19 1.33
C HIS A 246 24.58 8.59 0.72
N ARG A 247 25.11 9.65 1.35
CA ARG A 247 25.28 10.96 0.68
C ARG A 247 26.49 10.99 -0.29
N GLU A 248 27.39 9.99 -0.25
CA GLU A 248 28.66 10.00 -0.97
C GLU A 248 28.81 8.99 -2.12
N ILE A 249 27.71 8.48 -2.69
CA ILE A 249 27.78 7.86 -4.03
C ILE A 249 27.54 8.97 -5.06
N ALA A 250 28.57 9.77 -5.27
CA ALA A 250 28.70 10.60 -6.46
C ALA A 250 28.76 9.69 -7.68
N PHE A 251 27.63 9.46 -8.34
CA PHE A 251 27.66 9.04 -9.73
C PHE A 251 28.23 10.20 -10.56
N PRO A 252 29.24 9.95 -11.41
CA PRO A 252 29.87 11.00 -12.19
C PRO A 252 28.91 11.53 -13.26
N GLU A 253 28.74 12.85 -13.26
CA GLU A 253 28.49 13.73 -14.41
C GLU A 253 27.59 13.19 -15.53
N SER A 254 26.27 13.23 -15.32
CA SER A 254 25.29 13.57 -16.39
C SER A 254 23.87 13.87 -15.87
N ALA A 255 23.63 13.86 -14.56
CA ALA A 255 22.35 14.28 -13.98
C ALA A 255 22.33 15.79 -13.75
N THR A 256 21.98 16.56 -14.78
CA THR A 256 21.53 17.93 -14.57
C THR A 256 20.22 17.88 -13.76
N SER A 257 20.18 18.62 -12.65
CA SER A 257 19.15 18.60 -11.59
C SER A 257 19.05 17.29 -10.80
N ALA A 258 19.70 17.25 -9.64
CA ALA A 258 19.45 16.26 -8.60
C ALA A 258 18.10 16.53 -7.92
N GLU A 259 17.01 16.47 -8.70
CA GLU A 259 15.69 16.12 -8.17
C GLU A 259 15.70 14.59 -8.06
N PHE A 260 15.89 14.05 -6.86
CA PHE A 260 15.46 12.68 -6.61
C PHE A 260 13.94 12.73 -6.71
N ARG A 261 13.36 12.47 -7.89
CA ARG A 261 11.91 12.44 -8.04
C ARG A 261 11.41 11.18 -7.37
N ALA A 262 10.36 11.26 -6.56
CA ALA A 262 9.62 10.11 -6.04
C ALA A 262 9.22 9.13 -7.16
N HIS A 263 9.17 9.63 -8.40
CA HIS A 263 8.85 8.90 -9.61
C HIS A 263 10.06 8.26 -10.33
N ASP A 264 11.31 8.57 -9.96
CA ASP A 264 12.51 7.82 -10.42
C ASP A 264 12.67 6.47 -9.69
N SER A 265 11.78 6.18 -8.73
CA SER A 265 11.59 4.84 -8.14
C SER A 265 10.89 3.86 -9.08
N ARG A 266 10.47 4.28 -10.29
CA ARG A 266 10.09 3.35 -11.34
C ARG A 266 11.37 2.71 -11.89
N SER A 267 11.87 1.70 -11.17
CA SER A 267 12.50 0.55 -11.79
C SER A 267 11.72 0.25 -13.07
N LYS A 268 12.33 0.48 -14.24
CA LYS A 268 11.76 0.17 -15.56
C LYS A 268 11.65 -1.35 -15.79
N SER A 269 11.51 -2.14 -14.73
CA SER A 269 12.03 -3.49 -14.68
C SER A 269 11.09 -4.45 -13.94
N LYS A 270 10.97 -5.60 -14.59
CA LYS A 270 10.35 -6.86 -14.19
C LYS A 270 10.53 -7.17 -12.69
N LEU A 271 9.57 -7.93 -12.14
CA LEU A 271 9.60 -8.58 -10.83
C LEU A 271 11.02 -9.01 -10.42
N ILE A 272 11.43 -8.76 -9.16
CA ILE A 272 12.72 -9.28 -8.64
C ILE A 272 12.62 -10.80 -8.65
N PRO A 273 13.39 -11.51 -9.51
CA PRO A 273 13.33 -12.97 -9.61
C PRO A 273 13.65 -13.62 -8.26
N LYS A 274 13.05 -14.78 -7.97
CA LYS A 274 13.30 -15.50 -6.70
C LYS A 274 14.79 -15.75 -6.45
N SER A 275 15.59 -15.97 -7.50
CA SER A 275 17.05 -16.13 -7.42
C SER A 275 17.78 -14.92 -6.85
N ASP A 276 17.25 -13.71 -7.07
CA ASP A 276 17.92 -12.45 -6.78
C ASP A 276 17.43 -11.81 -5.48
N GLN A 277 16.32 -12.32 -4.91
CA GLN A 277 15.72 -11.78 -3.69
C GLN A 277 16.69 -11.81 -2.51
N SER A 278 17.47 -12.90 -2.34
CA SER A 278 18.45 -13.01 -1.25
C SER A 278 19.54 -11.93 -1.34
N THR A 279 20.02 -11.66 -2.56
CA THR A 279 21.00 -10.58 -2.81
C THR A 279 20.39 -9.21 -2.53
N ALA A 280 19.17 -8.96 -3.00
CA ALA A 280 18.46 -7.70 -2.77
C ALA A 280 18.24 -7.43 -1.27
N VAL A 281 17.86 -8.47 -0.51
CA VAL A 281 17.70 -8.41 0.95
C VAL A 281 19.03 -8.16 1.65
N SER A 282 20.10 -8.87 1.25
CA SER A 282 21.45 -8.64 1.79
C SER A 282 21.92 -7.20 1.56
N ASP A 283 21.72 -6.67 0.36
CA ASP A 283 22.10 -5.30 0.03
C ASP A 283 21.27 -4.26 0.79
N PHE A 284 20.00 -4.54 1.06
CA PHE A 284 19.18 -3.71 1.93
C PHE A 284 19.76 -3.64 3.34
N PHE A 285 20.09 -4.79 3.96
CA PHE A 285 20.63 -4.81 5.32
C PHE A 285 22.06 -4.22 5.40
N LYS A 286 22.87 -4.32 4.34
CA LYS A 286 24.14 -3.57 4.26
C LYS A 286 23.92 -2.06 4.23
N ARG A 287 22.87 -1.58 3.53
CA ARG A 287 22.52 -0.14 3.49
C ARG A 287 21.97 0.36 4.81
N PHE A 288 21.27 -0.50 5.55
CA PHE A 288 20.63 -0.21 6.83
C PHE A 288 21.16 -1.15 7.92
N PRO A 289 22.44 -1.01 8.33
CA PRO A 289 23.11 -1.93 9.23
C PRO A 289 22.52 -1.96 10.63
N PHE A 290 21.70 -0.96 11.00
CA PHE A 290 20.97 -0.96 12.26
C PHE A 290 19.99 -2.13 12.39
N PHE A 291 19.61 -2.81 11.30
CA PHE A 291 18.84 -4.08 11.34
C PHE A 291 19.69 -5.35 11.47
N SER A 292 21.02 -5.22 11.45
CA SER A 292 21.97 -6.34 11.56
C SER A 292 22.54 -6.48 12.97
N SER A 293 21.97 -5.74 13.93
CA SER A 293 22.46 -5.56 15.32
C SER A 293 21.79 -6.53 16.30
#